data_AF-A0A1F6TPI2-F1
#
_entry.id   AF-A0A1F6TPI2-F1
#
_cell.length_a   1.000
_cell.length_b   1.000
_cell.length_c   1.000
_cell.angle_alpha   90.00
_cell.angle_beta   90.00
_cell.angle_gamma   90.00
#
_symmetry.space_group_name_H-M   'P 1'
#
loop_
_entity.id
_entity.type
_entity.pdbx_description
1 polymer ?
#
loop_
_entity_poly.entity_id
_entity_poly.type
_entity_poly.pdbx_seq_one_letter_code
_entity_poly.pdbx_strand_id
1 'polypeptide(L)'
;MGAKLSDVLSQIFPSDEHVKKFCQPGAEAKTCRYLTAGGSGFGCAKYTSLRMTIDDRKDKMNARGDNCEGILKIIMEHVSELIGKRVCYRESMPTRISAGPLKEMKIEDGMFSIIWDYDGKEDYTTFAVSALGISISSSEIQFNLAGPGSFGGEAAIFLN
;
A
#
# COMPACT_ATOMS: atom_id res chain seq x y z
N MET A 1 -9.44 -3.57 -24.28
CA MET A 1 -8.25 -4.34 -23.88
C MET A 1 -7.75 -3.71 -22.59
N GLY A 2 -8.12 -4.28 -21.45
CA GLY A 2 -7.70 -3.74 -20.14
C GLY A 2 -6.22 -3.99 -19.92
N ALA A 3 -5.50 -3.01 -19.39
CA ALA A 3 -4.12 -3.19 -18.94
C ALA A 3 -4.08 -4.35 -17.93
N LYS A 4 -3.05 -5.19 -17.95
CA LYS A 4 -2.94 -6.25 -16.95
C LYS A 4 -2.67 -5.60 -15.59
N LEU A 5 -3.20 -6.16 -14.52
CA LEU A 5 -2.89 -5.73 -13.16
C LEU A 5 -1.37 -5.63 -12.93
N SER A 6 -0.55 -6.52 -13.50
CA SER A 6 0.92 -6.40 -13.48
C SER A 6 1.46 -5.09 -14.08
N ASP A 7 0.82 -4.58 -15.13
CA ASP A 7 1.16 -3.31 -15.79
C ASP A 7 0.69 -2.13 -14.92
N VAL A 8 -0.47 -2.24 -14.26
CA VAL A 8 -0.99 -1.25 -13.30
C VAL A 8 -0.14 -1.21 -12.02
N LEU A 9 0.40 -2.35 -11.56
CA LEU A 9 1.26 -2.40 -10.37
C LEU A 9 2.67 -1.87 -10.66
N SER A 10 3.13 -1.97 -11.92
CA SER A 10 4.29 -1.19 -12.37
C SER A 10 4.05 0.33 -12.34
N GLN A 11 2.78 0.76 -12.22
CA GLN A 11 2.35 2.14 -11.97
C GLN A 11 2.07 2.44 -10.48
N ILE A 12 2.35 1.51 -9.55
CA ILE A 12 2.36 1.80 -8.09
C ILE A 12 3.71 2.34 -7.61
N PHE A 13 4.75 2.18 -8.42
CA PHE A 13 5.76 3.22 -8.50
C PHE A 13 5.04 4.46 -9.02
N PRO A 14 5.18 5.66 -8.42
CA PRO A 14 4.60 6.85 -9.02
C PRO A 14 4.96 6.82 -10.50
N SER A 15 3.92 6.81 -11.35
CA SER A 15 4.13 6.72 -12.80
C SER A 15 5.14 7.78 -13.23
N ASP A 16 5.81 7.60 -14.35
CA ASP A 16 6.70 8.66 -14.88
C ASP A 16 5.99 10.02 -14.91
N GLU A 17 4.68 10.04 -15.17
CA GLU A 17 3.85 11.24 -15.08
C GLU A 17 3.67 11.75 -13.65
N HIS A 18 3.43 10.88 -12.67
CA HIS A 18 3.33 11.24 -11.26
C HIS A 18 4.68 11.76 -10.72
N VAL A 19 5.80 11.13 -11.08
CA VAL A 19 7.16 11.62 -10.76
C VAL A 19 7.39 12.96 -11.45
N LYS A 20 7.08 13.10 -12.74
CA LYS A 20 7.22 14.39 -13.45
C LYS A 20 6.33 15.49 -12.88
N LYS A 21 5.17 15.15 -12.31
CA LYS A 21 4.22 16.12 -11.74
C LYS A 21 4.57 16.51 -10.30
N PHE A 22 4.98 15.54 -9.48
CA PHE A 22 5.15 15.71 -8.04
C PHE A 22 6.60 15.52 -7.55
N CYS A 23 7.55 15.30 -8.47
CA CYS A 23 8.99 15.24 -8.24
C CYS A 23 9.76 16.10 -9.25
N GLN A 24 9.36 17.37 -9.35
CA GLN A 24 10.09 18.35 -10.15
C GLN A 24 11.31 18.85 -9.36
N PRO A 25 12.54 18.78 -9.93
CA PRO A 25 13.70 19.43 -9.35
C PRO A 25 13.41 20.92 -9.13
N GLY A 26 13.68 21.43 -7.92
CA GLY A 26 13.44 22.85 -7.59
C GLY A 26 12.00 23.21 -7.23
N ALA A 27 11.06 22.25 -7.16
CA ALA A 27 9.68 22.52 -6.75
C ALA A 27 9.44 22.52 -5.23
N GLU A 28 10.51 22.44 -4.44
CA GLU A 28 10.54 22.58 -2.97
C GLU A 28 9.34 21.90 -2.27
N ALA A 29 8.44 22.69 -1.68
CA ALA A 29 7.29 22.20 -0.91
C ALA A 29 6.28 21.37 -1.71
N LYS A 30 6.34 21.40 -3.05
CA LYS A 30 5.50 20.56 -3.93
C LYS A 30 6.10 19.19 -4.20
N THR A 31 7.40 19.01 -3.95
CA THR A 31 8.08 17.73 -4.15
C THR A 31 7.78 16.77 -3.01
N CYS A 32 7.37 15.54 -3.34
CA CYS A 32 6.98 14.52 -2.36
C CYS A 32 8.17 14.14 -1.46
N ARG A 33 8.05 14.37 -0.14
CA ARG A 33 9.11 14.04 0.84
C ARG A 33 9.34 12.55 1.02
N TYR A 34 8.33 11.76 0.68
CA TYR A 34 8.31 10.31 0.86
C TYR A 34 8.82 9.56 -0.37
N LEU A 35 9.17 10.24 -1.46
CA LEU A 35 9.74 9.57 -2.62
C LEU A 35 11.17 9.10 -2.29
N THR A 36 11.45 7.84 -2.55
CA THR A 36 12.75 7.19 -2.36
C THR A 36 13.19 6.57 -3.67
N ALA A 37 14.49 6.40 -3.87
CA ALA A 37 15.04 5.66 -5.00
C ALA A 37 15.87 4.48 -4.48
N GLY A 38 15.71 3.31 -5.09
CA GLY A 38 16.43 2.09 -4.74
C GLY A 38 16.79 1.26 -5.99
N GLY A 39 17.32 0.06 -5.77
CA GLY A 39 17.76 -0.84 -6.86
C GLY A 39 16.65 -1.26 -7.84
N SER A 40 15.39 -1.04 -7.47
CA SER A 40 14.21 -1.33 -8.29
C SER A 40 13.48 -0.07 -8.81
N GLY A 41 14.08 1.12 -8.68
CA GLY A 41 13.49 2.39 -9.14
C GLY A 41 12.99 3.30 -8.01
N PHE A 42 11.95 4.10 -8.27
CA PHE A 42 11.34 5.07 -7.33
C PHE A 42 10.23 4.52 -6.39
N GLY A 43 10.49 4.30 -5.11
CA GLY A 43 9.46 3.87 -4.14
C GLY A 43 8.82 5.01 -3.33
N CYS A 44 7.65 4.77 -2.73
CA CYS A 44 7.08 5.67 -1.71
C CYS A 44 7.33 5.12 -0.29
N ALA A 45 7.93 5.92 0.58
CA ALA A 45 8.27 5.60 1.96
C ALA A 45 7.25 6.11 3.01
N LYS A 46 6.11 6.68 2.58
CA LYS A 46 5.09 7.23 3.51
C LYS A 46 4.53 6.16 4.44
N TYR A 47 4.41 4.95 3.92
CA TYR A 47 3.81 3.81 4.61
C TYR A 47 4.86 2.78 5.05
N THR A 48 6.14 3.17 5.10
CA THR A 48 7.21 2.28 5.58
C THR A 48 7.76 2.80 6.90
N SER A 49 8.62 2.02 7.55
CA SER A 49 9.33 2.43 8.77
C SER A 49 10.19 3.69 8.58
N LEU A 50 10.54 4.03 7.33
CA LEU A 50 11.27 5.25 7.00
C LEU A 50 10.44 6.53 7.18
N ARG A 51 9.11 6.44 7.24
CA ARG A 51 8.22 7.58 7.46
C ARG A 51 8.66 8.42 8.64
N MET A 52 8.92 7.80 9.79
CA MET A 52 9.30 8.52 11.02
C MET A 52 10.59 9.31 10.83
N THR A 53 11.60 8.70 10.20
CA THR A 53 12.88 9.34 9.88
C THR A 53 12.72 10.50 8.90
N ILE A 54 11.84 10.35 7.91
CA ILE A 54 11.54 11.40 6.92
C ILE A 54 10.80 12.56 7.59
N ASP A 55 9.81 12.27 8.44
CA ASP A 55 9.01 13.26 9.14
C ASP A 55 9.84 14.08 10.14
N ASP A 56 10.78 13.45 10.86
CA ASP A 56 11.73 14.14 11.75
C ASP A 56 12.65 15.13 11.01
N ARG A 57 12.90 14.85 9.72
CA ARG A 57 13.78 15.66 8.87
C ARG A 57 13.04 16.65 7.99
N LYS A 58 11.70 16.73 8.06
CA LYS A 58 10.86 17.53 7.13
C LYS A 58 11.33 18.98 6.99
N ASP A 59 11.78 19.61 8.07
CA ASP A 59 12.17 21.02 8.09
C ASP A 59 13.57 21.24 7.49
N LYS A 60 14.38 20.18 7.45
CA LYS A 60 15.73 20.13 6.87
C LYS A 60 15.73 19.64 5.41
N MET A 61 14.56 19.29 4.86
CA MET A 61 14.41 18.80 3.50
C MET A 61 13.81 19.88 2.59
N ASN A 62 14.29 19.91 1.34
CA ASN A 62 13.69 20.73 0.29
C ASN A 62 12.34 20.15 -0.16
N ALA A 63 12.25 18.81 -0.24
CA ALA A 63 11.00 18.11 -0.52
C ALA A 63 10.13 18.06 0.74
N ARG A 64 8.99 18.77 0.75
CA ARG A 64 8.09 18.86 1.92
C ARG A 64 6.67 18.36 1.65
N GLY A 65 6.32 18.13 0.38
CA GLY A 65 4.98 17.73 -0.03
C GLY A 65 4.62 16.34 0.47
N ASP A 66 3.36 16.16 0.85
CA ASP A 66 2.78 14.85 1.12
C ASP A 66 1.87 14.45 -0.05
N ASN A 67 2.45 13.79 -1.05
CA ASN A 67 1.74 13.38 -2.26
C ASN A 67 1.63 11.84 -2.38
N CYS A 68 1.94 11.12 -1.30
CA CYS A 68 1.97 9.65 -1.29
C CYS A 68 0.60 9.00 -1.03
N GLU A 69 -0.47 9.78 -0.82
CA GLU A 69 -1.86 9.26 -0.75
C GLU A 69 -2.30 8.57 -2.06
N GLY A 70 -1.54 8.75 -3.14
CA GLY A 70 -1.82 8.13 -4.44
C GLY A 70 -1.83 6.62 -4.45
N ILE A 71 -1.00 5.92 -3.66
CA ILE A 71 -0.87 4.45 -3.81
C ILE A 71 -2.13 3.71 -3.36
N LEU A 72 -2.61 3.99 -2.16
CA LEU A 72 -3.84 3.38 -1.66
C LEU A 72 -5.02 3.76 -2.58
N LYS A 73 -5.06 5.01 -3.05
CA LYS A 73 -6.06 5.48 -4.02
C LYS A 73 -6.02 4.69 -5.33
N ILE A 74 -4.83 4.44 -5.89
CA ILE A 74 -4.65 3.63 -7.11
C ILE A 74 -5.13 2.20 -6.89
N ILE A 75 -4.75 1.58 -5.77
CA ILE A 75 -5.23 0.22 -5.42
C ILE A 75 -6.76 0.20 -5.36
N MET A 76 -7.38 1.21 -4.73
CA MET A 76 -8.84 1.31 -4.62
C MET A 76 -9.51 1.60 -5.97
N GLU A 77 -8.89 2.38 -6.85
CA GLU A 77 -9.39 2.62 -8.23
C GLU A 77 -9.37 1.35 -9.09
N HIS A 78 -8.46 0.42 -8.81
CA HIS A 78 -8.30 -0.85 -9.51
C HIS A 78 -8.80 -2.06 -8.70
N VAL A 79 -9.61 -1.84 -7.66
CA VAL A 79 -10.07 -2.92 -6.78
C VAL A 79 -10.80 -4.03 -7.54
N SER A 80 -11.52 -3.67 -8.61
CA SER A 80 -12.25 -4.59 -9.48
C SER A 80 -11.36 -5.64 -10.14
N GLU A 81 -10.08 -5.31 -10.38
CA GLU A 81 -9.10 -6.24 -10.95
C GLU A 81 -8.50 -7.19 -9.89
N LEU A 82 -8.63 -6.82 -8.62
CA LEU A 82 -8.21 -7.63 -7.48
C LEU A 82 -9.31 -8.59 -7.01
N ILE A 83 -10.58 -8.31 -7.30
CA ILE A 83 -11.69 -9.18 -6.90
C ILE A 83 -11.49 -10.59 -7.48
N GLY A 84 -11.67 -11.60 -6.62
CA GLY A 84 -11.44 -13.01 -6.92
C GLY A 84 -9.98 -13.45 -6.79
N LYS A 85 -9.01 -12.53 -6.69
CA LYS A 85 -7.61 -12.87 -6.42
C LYS A 85 -7.46 -13.46 -5.02
N ARG A 86 -6.49 -14.36 -4.86
CA ARG A 86 -6.27 -15.04 -3.59
C ARG A 86 -5.73 -14.03 -2.56
N VAL A 87 -6.41 -13.92 -1.43
CA VAL A 87 -5.92 -13.26 -0.22
C VAL A 87 -5.36 -14.33 0.72
N CYS A 88 -4.27 -14.02 1.40
CA CYS A 88 -3.78 -14.78 2.54
C CYS A 88 -3.59 -13.81 3.71
N TYR A 89 -4.29 -14.06 4.80
CA TYR A 89 -4.20 -13.30 6.02
C TYR A 89 -3.49 -14.11 7.10
N ARG A 90 -2.59 -13.48 7.84
CA ARG A 90 -1.85 -14.07 8.94
C ARG A 90 -1.82 -13.12 10.14
N GLU A 91 -2.29 -13.58 11.29
CA GLU A 91 -2.12 -12.91 12.58
C GLU A 91 -1.03 -13.59 13.39
N SER A 92 -0.29 -12.77 14.13
CA SER A 92 0.84 -13.24 14.95
C SER A 92 0.40 -13.82 16.30
N MET A 93 -0.69 -13.30 16.92
CA MET A 93 -1.20 -13.74 18.23
C MET A 93 -2.70 -13.40 18.42
N PRO A 94 -3.60 -14.41 18.52
CA PRO A 94 -3.36 -15.83 18.28
C PRO A 94 -2.95 -16.09 16.82
N THR A 95 -2.24 -17.20 16.57
CA THR A 95 -1.86 -17.58 15.20
C THR A 95 -3.12 -17.96 14.43
N ARG A 96 -3.64 -17.02 13.64
CA ARG A 96 -4.73 -17.25 12.70
C ARG A 96 -4.18 -17.13 11.29
N ILE A 97 -4.51 -18.10 10.45
CA ILE A 97 -4.23 -18.06 9.02
C ILE A 97 -5.54 -18.37 8.31
N SER A 98 -5.97 -17.47 7.45
CA SER A 98 -7.10 -17.71 6.55
C SER A 98 -6.77 -17.20 5.16
N ALA A 99 -7.32 -17.86 4.16
CA ALA A 99 -7.03 -17.55 2.78
C ALA A 99 -8.20 -17.91 1.88
N GLY A 100 -8.40 -17.12 0.85
CA GLY A 100 -9.38 -17.38 -0.19
C GLY A 100 -9.60 -16.16 -1.09
N PRO A 101 -10.60 -16.21 -1.99
CA PRO A 101 -10.77 -15.16 -2.99
C PRO A 101 -11.22 -13.84 -2.36
N LEU A 102 -10.60 -12.75 -2.79
CA LEU A 102 -10.98 -11.40 -2.42
C LEU A 102 -12.40 -11.12 -2.88
N LYS A 103 -13.22 -10.60 -1.98
CA LYS A 103 -14.59 -10.17 -2.26
C LYS A 103 -14.71 -8.67 -2.38
N GLU A 104 -14.08 -7.95 -1.46
CA GLU A 104 -14.23 -6.50 -1.35
C GLU A 104 -13.03 -5.87 -0.65
N MET A 105 -12.71 -4.64 -1.03
CA MET A 105 -11.87 -3.74 -0.24
C MET A 105 -12.59 -2.40 -0.14
N LYS A 106 -12.52 -1.76 1.04
CA LYS A 106 -13.18 -0.47 1.27
C LYS A 106 -12.43 0.38 2.28
N ILE A 107 -12.66 1.69 2.20
CA ILE A 107 -12.14 2.67 3.15
C ILE A 107 -13.33 3.43 3.73
N GLU A 108 -13.52 3.32 5.05
CA GLU A 108 -14.58 3.99 5.79
C GLU A 108 -13.97 4.55 7.09
N ASP A 109 -14.26 5.81 7.42
CA ASP A 109 -13.82 6.45 8.67
C ASP A 109 -12.32 6.33 9.00
N GLY A 110 -11.45 6.39 7.97
CA GLY A 110 -10.00 6.26 8.14
C GLY A 110 -9.51 4.82 8.38
N MET A 111 -10.39 3.84 8.19
CA MET A 111 -10.10 2.42 8.31
C MET A 111 -10.17 1.76 6.93
N PHE A 112 -9.14 0.99 6.59
CA PHE A 112 -9.06 0.21 5.36
C PHE A 112 -9.38 -1.26 5.66
N SER A 113 -10.40 -1.80 5.02
CA SER A 113 -10.87 -3.17 5.22
C SER A 113 -10.64 -4.02 3.98
N ILE A 114 -10.23 -5.26 4.19
CA ILE A 114 -10.10 -6.31 3.17
C ILE A 114 -11.02 -7.45 3.57
N ILE A 115 -11.87 -7.91 2.65
CA ILE A 115 -12.87 -8.96 2.88
C ILE A 115 -12.64 -10.08 1.85
N TRP A 116 -12.59 -11.32 2.30
CA TRP A 116 -12.39 -12.50 1.45
C TRP A 116 -13.33 -13.64 1.83
N ASP A 117 -13.50 -14.60 0.94
CA ASP A 117 -14.19 -15.85 1.24
C ASP A 117 -13.23 -16.84 1.93
N TYR A 118 -13.67 -17.46 3.02
CA TYR A 118 -12.95 -18.49 3.75
C TYR A 118 -13.93 -19.58 4.18
N ASP A 119 -13.77 -20.79 3.63
CA ASP A 119 -14.65 -21.94 3.86
C ASP A 119 -16.15 -21.64 3.65
N GLY A 120 -16.49 -20.85 2.62
CA GLY A 120 -17.87 -20.49 2.29
C GLY A 120 -18.48 -19.44 3.22
N LYS A 121 -17.66 -18.80 4.06
CA LYS A 121 -18.02 -17.68 4.92
C LYS A 121 -17.17 -16.46 4.57
N GLU A 122 -17.65 -15.28 4.96
CA GLU A 122 -16.86 -14.06 4.83
C GLU A 122 -15.93 -13.90 6.01
N ASP A 123 -14.67 -13.63 5.71
CA ASP A 123 -13.64 -13.28 6.66
C ASP A 123 -13.07 -11.90 6.28
N TYR A 124 -12.56 -11.18 7.26
CA TYR A 124 -12.13 -9.81 7.05
C TYR A 124 -11.01 -9.40 8.00
N THR A 125 -10.28 -8.37 7.58
CA THR A 125 -9.35 -7.64 8.44
C THR A 125 -9.47 -6.15 8.16
N THR A 126 -9.14 -5.35 9.16
CA THR A 126 -9.22 -3.90 9.08
C THR A 126 -7.95 -3.27 9.65
N PHE A 127 -7.43 -2.30 8.93
CA PHE A 127 -6.22 -1.57 9.26
C PHE A 127 -6.53 -0.08 9.38
N ALA A 128 -5.98 0.60 10.38
CA ALA A 128 -6.01 2.06 10.39
C ALA A 128 -5.15 2.60 9.24
N VAL A 129 -5.73 3.42 8.35
CA VAL A 129 -5.01 3.99 7.19
C VAL A 129 -3.75 4.75 7.64
N SER A 130 -3.78 5.36 8.82
CA SER A 130 -2.65 6.08 9.42
C SER A 130 -1.45 5.21 9.79
N ALA A 131 -1.66 3.90 10.00
CA ALA A 131 -0.68 2.92 10.45
C ALA A 131 -0.50 1.75 9.45
N LEU A 132 -1.19 1.81 8.32
CA LEU A 132 -1.11 0.82 7.25
C LEU A 132 0.24 0.92 6.56
N GLY A 133 0.99 -0.17 6.58
CA GLY A 133 2.10 -0.40 5.68
C GLY A 133 1.62 -1.16 4.44
N ILE A 134 2.11 -0.74 3.29
CA ILE A 134 1.80 -1.36 1.99
C ILE A 134 3.14 -1.68 1.33
N SER A 135 3.34 -2.94 0.99
CA SER A 135 4.49 -3.44 0.23
C SER A 135 3.99 -4.15 -1.01
N ILE A 136 4.57 -3.87 -2.17
CA ILE A 136 4.10 -4.42 -3.44
C ILE A 136 5.26 -5.07 -4.16
N SER A 137 5.03 -6.26 -4.68
CA SER A 137 5.95 -7.02 -5.51
C SER A 137 5.28 -7.38 -6.83
N SER A 138 6.03 -8.03 -7.73
CA SER A 138 5.47 -8.56 -8.97
C SER A 138 4.45 -9.68 -8.78
N SER A 139 4.43 -10.32 -7.60
CA SER A 139 3.57 -11.49 -7.32
C SER A 139 2.47 -11.23 -6.29
N GLU A 140 2.60 -10.19 -5.47
CA GLU A 140 1.64 -9.90 -4.40
C GLU A 140 1.64 -8.43 -3.94
N ILE A 141 0.50 -7.99 -3.40
CA ILE A 141 0.34 -6.76 -2.61
C ILE A 141 0.20 -7.17 -1.15
N GLN A 142 1.15 -6.78 -0.32
CA GLN A 142 1.12 -7.00 1.13
C GLN A 142 0.67 -5.74 1.87
N PHE A 143 -0.18 -5.96 2.87
CA PHE A 143 -0.68 -4.98 3.81
C PHE A 143 -0.30 -5.43 5.22
N ASN A 144 0.32 -4.56 6.00
CA ASN A 144 0.74 -4.87 7.36
C ASN A 144 0.50 -3.69 8.32
N LEU A 145 0.41 -4.00 9.61
CA LEU A 145 0.41 -3.00 10.68
C LEU A 145 1.81 -2.85 11.24
N ALA A 146 2.41 -1.66 11.08
CA ALA A 146 3.67 -1.31 11.73
C ALA A 146 3.38 -0.85 13.17
N GLY A 147 3.24 -1.80 14.11
CA GLY A 147 3.05 -1.53 15.54
C GLY A 147 4.23 -2.03 16.38
N PRO A 148 4.71 -1.27 17.39
CA PRO A 148 5.68 -1.80 18.35
C PRO A 148 5.04 -2.94 19.16
N GLY A 149 5.63 -4.14 19.11
CA GLY A 149 5.21 -5.30 19.91
C GLY A 149 4.57 -6.49 19.18
N SER A 150 4.63 -6.55 17.85
CA SER A 150 4.28 -7.75 17.05
C SER A 150 2.83 -8.26 17.18
N PHE A 151 1.88 -7.41 17.56
CA PHE A 151 0.44 -7.63 17.33
C PHE A 151 0.10 -7.12 15.93
N GLY A 152 0.57 -7.83 14.91
CA GLY A 152 0.39 -7.46 13.52
C GLY A 152 -0.37 -8.55 12.76
N GLY A 153 -1.43 -8.13 12.08
CA GLY A 153 -2.00 -8.87 10.97
C GLY A 153 -1.28 -8.48 9.67
N GLU A 154 -0.96 -9.47 8.85
CA GLU A 154 -0.43 -9.30 7.51
C GLU A 154 -1.44 -9.89 6.52
N ALA A 155 -1.86 -9.11 5.53
CA ALA A 155 -2.70 -9.56 4.43
C ALA A 155 -1.93 -9.45 3.11
N ALA A 156 -1.84 -10.53 2.36
CA ALA A 156 -1.23 -10.55 1.03
C ALA A 156 -2.28 -10.90 -0.03
N ILE A 157 -2.38 -10.09 -1.08
CA ILE A 157 -3.22 -10.36 -2.26
C ILE A 157 -2.29 -10.81 -3.38
N PHE A 158 -2.43 -12.07 -3.83
CA PHE A 158 -1.62 -12.66 -4.89
C PHE A 158 -2.15 -12.29 -6.27
N LEU A 159 -1.24 -11.91 -7.17
CA LEU A 159 -1.58 -11.31 -8.46
C LEU A 159 -1.63 -12.32 -9.61
N ASN A 160 -1.04 -13.49 -9.37
CA ASN A 160 -0.92 -14.59 -10.32
C ASN A 160 -2.24 -15.35 -10.47
#